data_AF-A0A4P5QR45-F1
#
_entry.id   AF-A0A4P5QR45-F1
#
_cell.length_a   1.000
_cell.length_b   1.000
_cell.length_c   1.000
_cell.angle_alpha   90.00
_cell.angle_beta   90.00
_cell.angle_gamma   90.00
#
_symmetry.space_group_name_H-M   'P 1'
#
loop_
_entity.id
_entity.type
_entity.pdbx_description
1 polymer ?
#
loop_
_entity_poly.entity_id
_entity_poly.type
_entity_poly.pdbx_seq_one_letter_code
_entity_poly.pdbx_strand_id
1 'polypeptide(L)' 'MAFPMTAVDGTLVLEAVQIAERFQIGHFDAQILAAAKRMGCATVYSEDLNSGQDYGGVRVVNPFLPKG' A
#
# COMPACT_ATOMS: atom_id res chain seq x y z
N MET A 1 17.62 3.45 -16.88
CA MET A 1 17.44 2.95 -15.49
C MET A 1 16.08 2.28 -15.46
N ALA A 2 15.96 1.04 -14.99
CA ALA A 2 14.69 0.32 -14.89
C ALA A 2 14.40 0.07 -13.41
N PHE A 3 13.19 0.36 -12.96
CA PHE A 3 12.74 0.10 -11.60
C PHE A 3 12.01 -1.24 -11.57
N PRO A 4 12.17 -2.04 -10.49
CA PRO A 4 11.37 -3.25 -10.33
C PRO A 4 9.88 -2.88 -10.28
N MET A 5 9.05 -3.68 -10.94
CA MET A 5 7.60 -3.48 -11.01
C MET A 5 6.89 -4.83 -10.94
N THR A 6 5.64 -4.81 -10.50
CA THR A 6 4.74 -5.97 -10.53
C THR A 6 3.54 -5.67 -11.42
N ALA A 7 3.04 -6.69 -12.12
CA ALA A 7 1.77 -6.59 -12.83
C ALA A 7 0.60 -6.61 -11.84
N VAL A 8 -0.51 -5.98 -12.22
CA VAL A 8 -1.80 -6.13 -11.56
C VAL A 8 -2.51 -7.33 -12.17
N ASP A 9 -2.41 -8.48 -11.51
CA ASP A 9 -3.10 -9.72 -11.89
C ASP A 9 -4.36 -9.94 -11.03
N GLY A 10 -5.15 -10.96 -11.38
CA GLY A 10 -6.39 -11.28 -10.67
C GLY A 10 -6.17 -11.61 -9.19
N THR A 11 -5.05 -12.25 -8.86
CA THR A 11 -4.69 -12.52 -7.46
C THR A 11 -4.44 -11.21 -6.71
N LEU A 12 -3.76 -10.24 -7.32
CA LEU A 12 -3.51 -8.93 -6.71
C LEU A 12 -4.81 -8.16 -6.50
N VAL A 13 -5.73 -8.22 -7.47
CA VAL A 13 -7.06 -7.62 -7.33
C VAL A 13 -7.82 -8.21 -6.15
N LEU A 14 -7.81 -9.53 -5.98
CA LEU A 14 -8.46 -10.18 -4.83
C LEU A 14 -7.79 -9.83 -3.49
N GLU A 15 -6.46 -9.77 -3.44
CA GLU A 15 -5.72 -9.29 -2.26
C GLU A 15 -6.07 -7.85 -1.92
N ALA A 16 -6.18 -6.98 -2.92
CA ALA A 16 -6.58 -5.59 -2.76
C ALA A 16 -8.00 -5.47 -2.20
N VAL A 17 -8.96 -6.27 -2.68
CA VAL A 17 -10.32 -6.31 -2.11
C VAL A 17 -10.29 -6.68 -0.64
N GLN A 18 -9.52 -7.70 -0.24
CA GLN A 18 -9.41 -8.11 1.16
C GLN A 18 -8.79 -7.01 2.04
N ILE A 19 -7.78 -6.30 1.54
CA ILE A 19 -7.18 -5.16 2.25
C ILE A 19 -8.17 -4.00 2.37
N ALA A 20 -8.87 -3.67 1.28
CA ALA A 20 -9.88 -2.60 1.25
C ALA A 20 -11.00 -2.86 2.27
N GLU A 21 -11.53 -4.09 2.29
CA GLU A 21 -12.56 -4.50 3.27
C GLU A 21 -12.01 -4.52 4.69
N ARG A 22 -10.80 -5.03 4.92
CA ARG A 22 -10.24 -5.11 6.28
C ARG A 22 -9.97 -3.74 6.89
N PHE A 23 -9.41 -2.82 6.10
CA PHE A 23 -8.96 -1.51 6.59
C PHE A 23 -9.90 -0.36 6.23
N GLN A 24 -11.01 -0.66 5.53
CA GLN A 24 -12.03 0.31 5.13
C GLN A 24 -11.44 1.49 4.34
N ILE A 25 -10.65 1.16 3.31
CA ILE A 25 -10.01 2.13 2.40
C ILE A 25 -10.43 1.90 0.95
N GLY A 26 -10.10 2.85 0.07
CA GLY A 26 -10.37 2.74 -1.36
C GLY A 26 -9.67 1.53 -2.00
N HIS A 27 -10.31 0.92 -3.00
CA HIS A 27 -9.77 -0.23 -3.71
C HIS A 27 -8.38 0.04 -4.31
N PHE A 28 -8.16 1.22 -4.91
CA PHE A 28 -6.87 1.55 -5.52
C PHE A 28 -5.75 1.75 -4.49
N ASP A 29 -6.05 2.34 -3.33
CA ASP A 29 -5.08 2.45 -2.24
C ASP A 29 -4.70 1.07 -1.70
N ALA A 30 -5.70 0.20 -1.53
CA ALA A 30 -5.50 -1.18 -1.14
C ALA A 30 -4.69 -1.97 -2.20
N GLN A 31 -4.87 -1.66 -3.48
CA GLN A 31 -4.11 -2.27 -4.58
C GLN A 31 -2.61 -1.87 -4.52
N ILE A 32 -2.31 -0.61 -4.21
CA ILE A 32 -0.93 -0.14 -3.99
C ILE A 32 -0.32 -0.89 -2.80
N LEU A 33 -1.05 -1.03 -1.70
CA LEU A 33 -0.59 -1.75 -0.50
C LEU A 33 -0.37 -3.25 -0.77
N ALA A 34 -1.25 -3.90 -1.53
CA ALA A 34 -1.10 -5.30 -1.95
C ALA A 34 0.15 -5.49 -2.82
N ALA A 35 0.35 -4.61 -3.81
CA ALA A 35 1.53 -4.62 -4.67
C ALA A 35 2.82 -4.41 -3.87
N ALA A 36 2.84 -3.43 -2.97
CA ALA A 36 3.98 -3.16 -2.09
C ALA A 36 4.32 -4.39 -1.23
N LYS A 37 3.31 -5.00 -0.62
CA LYS A 37 3.49 -6.23 0.17
C LYS A 37 4.07 -7.37 -0.66
N ARG A 38 3.55 -7.60 -1.87
CA ARG A 38 4.02 -8.64 -2.80
C ARG A 38 5.47 -8.42 -3.22
N MET A 39 5.87 -7.16 -3.41
CA MET A 39 7.24 -6.78 -3.74
C MET A 39 8.18 -6.76 -2.53
N GLY A 40 7.70 -7.10 -1.33
CA GLY A 40 8.49 -7.12 -0.10
C GLY A 40 8.78 -5.73 0.48
N CYS A 41 8.05 -4.70 0.04
CA CYS A 41 8.18 -3.35 0.58
C CYS A 41 7.54 -3.26 1.96
N ALA A 42 8.32 -2.83 2.96
CA ALA A 42 7.83 -2.59 4.31
C ALA A 42 7.14 -1.22 4.46
N THR A 43 7.32 -0.31 3.49
CA THR A 43 6.83 1.07 3.57
C THR A 43 6.24 1.54 2.25
N VAL A 44 5.09 2.22 2.33
CA VAL A 44 4.47 2.99 1.24
C VAL A 44 4.43 4.45 1.66
N TYR A 45 4.87 5.33 0.78
CA TYR A 45 4.72 6.78 0.98
C TYR A 45 3.40 7.24 0.37
N SER A 46 2.56 7.90 1.15
CA SER A 46 1.25 8.40 0.70
C SER A 46 0.77 9.51 1.62
N GLU A 47 0.19 10.56 1.04
CA GLU A 47 -0.48 11.66 1.74
C GLU A 47 -1.94 11.35 2.11
N ASP A 48 -2.58 10.45 1.37
CA ASP A 48 -4.01 10.17 1.48
C ASP A 48 -4.33 9.12 2.55
N LEU A 49 -3.38 8.22 2.81
CA LEU A 49 -3.52 7.18 3.82
C LEU A 49 -3.04 7.67 5.20
N ASN A 50 -3.52 7.00 6.25
CA ASN A 50 -3.18 7.35 7.62
C ASN A 50 -1.69 7.09 7.90
N SER A 51 -0.93 8.18 8.05
CA SER A 51 0.50 8.10 8.32
C SER A 51 0.78 7.38 9.64
N GLY A 52 1.74 6.46 9.64
CA GLY A 52 2.10 5.65 10.79
C GLY A 52 1.28 4.37 10.96
N GLN A 53 0.19 4.19 10.22
CA GLN A 53 -0.63 2.98 10.29
C GLN A 53 0.00 1.81 9.53
N ASP A 54 -0.10 0.62 10.11
CA ASP A 54 0.25 -0.65 9.45
C ASP A 54 -0.99 -1.26 8.77
N TYR A 55 -0.90 -1.50 7.47
CA TYR A 55 -1.95 -2.09 6.64
C TYR A 55 -1.68 -3.56 6.32
N GLY A 56 -1.34 -4.35 7.35
CA GLY A 56 -1.13 -5.79 7.20
C GLY A 56 0.29 -6.14 6.77
N GLY A 57 1.28 -5.49 7.39
CA GLY A 57 2.71 -5.66 7.16
C GLY A 57 3.36 -4.56 6.30
N VAL A 58 2.58 -3.60 5.83
CA VAL A 58 3.06 -2.42 5.09
C VAL A 58 2.72 -1.18 5.89
N ARG A 59 3.74 -0.44 6.30
CA ARG A 59 3.60 0.83 7.02
C ARG A 59 3.41 1.97 6.04
N VAL A 60 2.41 2.81 6.25
CA VAL A 60 2.28 4.07 5.50
C VAL A 60 3.05 5.18 6.20
N VAL A 61 3.74 6.01 5.42
CA VAL A 61 4.40 7.24 5.90
C VAL A 61 4.00 8.39 4.99
N ASN A 62 3.40 9.45 5.54
CA ASN A 62 3.19 10.68 4.79
C ASN A 62 4.49 11.50 4.78
N PRO A 63 5.16 11.69 3.62
CA PRO A 63 6.45 12.36 3.54
C PRO A 63 6.37 13.89 3.69
N PHE A 64 5.17 14.46 3.71
CA PHE A 64 4.94 15.91 3.81
C PHE A 64 4.68 16.39 5.24
N LEU A 65 4.61 15.48 6.21
CA LEU A 65 4.51 15.87 7.62
C LEU A 65 5.80 16.58 8.08
N PRO A 66 5.69 17.58 8.98
CA PRO A 66 6.86 18.22 9.56
C PRO A 66 7.79 17.18 10.20
N LYS A 67 9.10 17.34 9.97
CA LYS A 67 10.09 16.66 10.82
C LYS A 67 10.04 17.36 12.18
N GLY A 68 9.75 16.61 13.24
CA GLY A 68 9.79 17.10 14.62
C GLY A 68 11.14 17.68 14.99
#